data_AF-A0AB33KBE5-F1
#
_entry.id   AF-A0AB33KBE5-F1
#
_cell.length_a   1.000
_cell.length_b   1.000
_cell.length_c   1.000
_cell.angle_alpha   90.00
_cell.angle_beta   90.00
_cell.angle_gamma   90.00
#
_symmetry.space_group_name_H-M   'P 1'
#
loop_
_entity.id
_entity.type
_entity.pdbx_description
1 polymer ?
#
loop_
_entity_poly.entity_id
_entity_poly.type
_entity_poly.pdbx_seq_one_letter_code
_entity_poly.pdbx_strand_id
1 'polypeptide(L)'
;MPPRTAASARARVCALALLTATALLATGQPSNAAPHADTADPVNRAFAEAAHAYDVPRDLLAAVGYGESRLNGHGGEPSQANGYGVMHLASNPVNRSLEKASELTGESAARLRRDTTANILGGAAVLRDHADALGLDAAERQDVDSWYQAVARYSAAEGQAATLYADTVFTFLAEGVTAKVPGGEEVLVPARPVAPDKGELSASDVYVQSEDYPSARWVPAYSGNYVVDRKATVDKVVIHTTQGSYAGSISWYQNPESKVSAHYTIRSSDGEVTQSVREKDTAWHAGSVNSSSVGIEHEGYVDNPAWYTEAMYRSSAALTKHLAARYSIPKNRSHIIGHSEAPGATHTDPGPNWDWNHYMELIDGDPGSGGDGLTFPVYSTQQSGSSGPQVSAVQTLLTAQKYQPGTVDGQFGAATKSAVQAFQKDRSLGADGIVGPKTWTALLSAGSTPLLKQGSTGEPVKRLQRALTAALGTTVNADGSFGPATDTAVRTYQTTRKLGVDGQVGPATWEALQNGK
;
A
#
# COMPACT_ATOMS: atom_id res chain seq x y z
N MET A 1 24.28 -8.92 99.72
CA MET A 1 25.12 -9.84 100.51
C MET A 1 25.77 -10.85 99.56
N PRO A 2 27.00 -11.31 99.86
CA PRO A 2 28.12 -11.09 98.94
C PRO A 2 28.60 -12.43 98.32
N PRO A 3 29.86 -12.59 97.90
CA PRO A 3 30.27 -12.87 96.51
C PRO A 3 30.96 -14.24 96.41
N ARG A 4 31.66 -14.51 95.30
CA ARG A 4 33.02 -15.13 95.21
C ARG A 4 33.13 -15.96 93.94
N THR A 5 33.92 -15.62 92.93
CA THR A 5 35.40 -15.48 92.85
C THR A 5 36.17 -16.74 93.21
N ALA A 6 36.80 -17.36 92.22
CA ALA A 6 38.22 -17.78 92.17
C ALA A 6 38.41 -18.45 90.79
N ALA A 7 39.12 -17.93 89.78
CA ALA A 7 40.50 -17.43 89.69
C ALA A 7 41.57 -18.48 89.99
N SER A 8 42.22 -18.99 88.95
CA SER A 8 43.69 -18.90 88.73
C SER A 8 44.03 -19.63 87.42
N ALA A 9 44.58 -18.94 86.41
CA ALA A 9 46.02 -18.93 86.07
C ALA A 9 46.41 -20.13 85.18
N ARG A 10 47.21 -20.06 84.12
CA ARG A 10 48.11 -19.06 83.53
C ARG A 10 48.54 -19.66 82.17
N ALA A 11 48.71 -18.83 81.14
CA ALA A 11 49.90 -18.77 80.27
C ALA A 11 49.57 -17.98 79.01
N ARG A 12 50.30 -16.88 78.82
CA ARG A 12 50.17 -15.92 77.73
C ARG A 12 51.09 -16.34 76.58
N VAL A 13 50.61 -16.21 75.35
CA VAL A 13 51.46 -15.89 74.20
C VAL A 13 50.92 -14.62 73.58
N CYS A 14 51.79 -13.62 73.49
CA CYS A 14 51.52 -12.30 72.91
C CYS A 14 51.43 -12.38 71.38
N ALA A 15 50.42 -11.75 70.81
CA ALA A 15 50.53 -11.03 69.55
C ALA A 15 49.49 -9.90 69.55
N LEU A 16 49.99 -8.67 69.68
CA LEU A 16 49.22 -7.44 69.53
C LEU A 16 49.02 -7.23 68.02
N ALA A 17 47.80 -7.39 67.51
CA ALA A 17 47.43 -6.98 66.16
C ALA A 17 46.41 -5.84 66.26
N LEU A 18 46.74 -4.76 65.55
CA LEU A 18 46.01 -3.51 65.44
C LEU A 18 44.58 -3.71 64.93
N LEU A 19 43.72 -2.76 65.32
CA LEU A 19 42.37 -2.51 64.79
C LEU A 19 42.29 -2.77 63.28
N THR A 20 41.53 -3.79 62.88
CA THR A 20 41.10 -4.00 61.51
C THR A 20 39.66 -3.51 61.35
N ALA A 21 39.49 -2.59 60.41
CA ALA A 21 38.20 -2.22 59.86
C ALA A 21 37.50 -3.47 59.30
N THR A 22 36.28 -3.74 59.76
CA THR A 22 35.42 -4.78 59.20
C THR A 22 34.92 -4.34 57.84
N ALA A 23 35.60 -4.80 56.78
CA ALA A 23 35.08 -4.80 55.43
C ALA A 23 33.96 -5.85 55.34
N LEU A 24 32.74 -5.39 55.03
CA LEU A 24 31.63 -6.23 54.58
C LEU A 24 32.06 -6.98 53.31
N LEU A 25 32.22 -8.29 53.40
CA LEU A 25 32.12 -9.16 52.23
C LEU A 25 30.65 -9.53 52.06
N ALA A 26 29.92 -8.65 51.36
CA ALA A 26 28.67 -9.03 50.73
C ALA A 26 28.99 -10.11 49.69
N THR A 27 28.57 -11.34 49.95
CA THR A 27 28.47 -12.35 48.90
C THR A 27 27.43 -11.82 47.91
N GLY A 28 27.92 -11.27 46.79
CA GLY A 28 27.08 -10.90 45.67
C GLY A 28 26.41 -12.15 45.12
N GLN A 29 25.22 -12.47 45.64
CA GLN A 29 24.23 -13.10 44.78
C GLN A 29 23.98 -12.09 43.65
N PRO A 30 24.06 -12.48 42.38
CA PRO A 30 23.55 -11.60 41.35
C PRO A 30 22.11 -11.30 41.73
N SER A 31 21.83 -10.01 41.96
CA SER A 31 20.47 -9.52 41.87
C SER A 31 19.93 -10.09 40.57
N ASN A 32 18.90 -10.95 40.66
CA ASN A 32 18.07 -11.22 39.51
C ASN A 32 17.53 -9.85 39.11
N ALA A 33 18.25 -9.21 38.18
CA ALA A 33 17.64 -8.27 37.27
C ALA A 33 16.39 -8.98 36.79
N ALA A 34 15.24 -8.32 36.97
CA ALA A 34 14.03 -8.72 36.30
C ALA A 34 14.44 -9.14 34.87
N PRO A 35 13.99 -10.30 34.37
CA PRO A 35 14.36 -10.72 33.02
C PRO A 35 14.13 -9.51 32.13
N HIS A 36 15.15 -9.12 31.37
CA HIS A 36 14.97 -8.16 30.29
C HIS A 36 13.73 -8.61 29.54
N ALA A 37 12.60 -7.95 29.80
CA ALA A 37 11.38 -8.23 29.08
C ALA A 37 11.77 -8.04 27.63
N ASP A 38 11.53 -9.08 26.83
CA ASP A 38 11.74 -9.02 25.38
C ASP A 38 11.26 -7.65 24.92
N THR A 39 12.16 -6.80 24.45
CA THR A 39 11.86 -5.43 23.96
C THR A 39 12.05 -5.39 22.46
N ALA A 40 12.26 -6.55 21.83
CA ALA A 40 12.64 -6.67 20.43
C ALA A 40 11.55 -6.17 19.48
N ASP A 41 10.27 -6.42 19.78
CA ASP A 41 9.16 -6.19 18.83
C ASP A 41 7.93 -5.53 19.51
N PRO A 42 8.03 -4.25 19.93
CA PRO A 42 6.95 -3.55 20.64
C PRO A 42 5.66 -3.37 19.82
N VAL A 43 5.73 -3.20 18.50
CA VAL A 43 4.55 -2.98 17.65
C VAL A 43 3.78 -4.28 17.41
N ASN A 44 4.48 -5.39 17.11
CA ASN A 44 3.88 -6.72 16.98
C ASN A 44 3.18 -7.15 18.27
N ARG A 45 3.80 -6.87 19.42
CA ARG A 45 3.17 -7.09 20.73
C ARG A 45 1.91 -6.26 20.89
N ALA A 46 1.96 -4.97 20.58
CA ALA A 46 0.78 -4.11 20.68
C ALA A 46 -0.39 -4.64 19.84
N PHE A 47 -0.13 -5.10 18.61
CA PHE A 47 -1.15 -5.73 17.78
C PHE A 47 -1.69 -7.04 18.39
N ALA A 48 -0.82 -7.90 18.91
CA ALA A 48 -1.25 -9.17 19.53
C ALA A 48 -2.07 -8.94 20.81
N GLU A 49 -1.65 -8.02 21.67
CA GLU A 49 -2.35 -7.67 22.91
C GLU A 49 -3.70 -7.02 22.63
N ALA A 50 -3.77 -6.06 21.71
CA ALA A 50 -5.01 -5.41 21.33
C ALA A 50 -6.01 -6.37 20.67
N ALA A 51 -5.52 -7.23 19.77
CA ALA A 51 -6.30 -8.30 19.14
C ALA A 51 -6.90 -9.26 20.18
N HIS A 52 -6.09 -9.68 21.15
CA HIS A 52 -6.56 -10.53 22.25
C HIS A 52 -7.56 -9.80 23.17
N ALA A 53 -7.31 -8.54 23.49
CA ALA A 53 -8.15 -7.76 24.40
C ALA A 53 -9.57 -7.52 23.84
N TYR A 54 -9.70 -7.33 22.53
CA TYR A 54 -10.96 -6.99 21.87
C TYR A 54 -11.51 -8.10 20.97
N ASP A 55 -10.87 -9.26 20.94
CA ASP A 55 -11.31 -10.42 20.15
C ASP A 55 -11.50 -10.02 18.66
N VAL A 56 -10.45 -9.37 18.13
CA VAL A 56 -10.28 -8.94 16.75
C VAL A 56 -9.14 -9.76 16.13
N PRO A 57 -9.25 -10.30 14.90
CA PRO A 57 -8.14 -10.99 14.26
C PRO A 57 -6.91 -10.08 14.13
N ARG A 58 -5.77 -10.50 14.70
CA ARG A 58 -4.54 -9.68 14.74
C ARG A 58 -4.10 -9.19 13.36
N ASP A 59 -4.16 -10.05 12.35
CA ASP A 59 -3.73 -9.72 11.00
C ASP A 59 -4.66 -8.74 10.29
N LEU A 60 -5.97 -8.79 10.62
CA LEU A 60 -6.92 -7.78 10.16
C LEU A 60 -6.60 -6.42 10.78
N LEU A 61 -6.36 -6.38 12.09
CA LEU A 61 -6.01 -5.15 12.80
C LEU A 61 -4.73 -4.52 12.25
N ALA A 62 -3.70 -5.33 11.99
CA ALA A 62 -2.46 -4.88 11.37
C ALA A 62 -2.66 -4.40 9.92
N ALA A 63 -3.50 -5.08 9.12
CA ALA A 63 -3.83 -4.65 7.76
C ALA A 63 -4.58 -3.30 7.73
N VAL A 64 -5.48 -3.07 8.69
CA VAL A 64 -6.15 -1.76 8.88
C VAL A 64 -5.11 -0.69 9.20
N GLY A 65 -4.26 -0.88 10.21
CA GLY A 65 -3.22 0.10 10.55
C GLY A 65 -2.21 0.34 9.41
N TYR A 66 -1.94 -0.67 8.59
CA TYR A 66 -1.10 -0.51 7.40
C TYR A 66 -1.78 0.33 6.33
N GLY A 67 -3.08 0.15 6.09
CA GLY A 67 -3.85 0.97 5.16
C GLY A 67 -3.99 2.42 5.61
N GLU A 68 -4.07 2.66 6.91
CA GLU A 68 -4.24 4.01 7.44
C GLU A 68 -2.96 4.85 7.43
N SER A 69 -1.83 4.26 7.83
CA SER A 69 -0.61 5.03 8.04
C SER A 69 0.68 4.31 7.67
N ARG A 70 0.60 3.14 7.00
CA ARG A 70 1.72 2.22 6.79
C ARG A 70 2.42 1.88 8.12
N LEU A 71 1.63 1.75 9.20
CA LEU A 71 2.10 1.47 10.55
C LEU A 71 3.01 2.56 11.14
N ASN A 72 2.90 3.80 10.65
CA ASN A 72 3.61 4.96 11.20
C ASN A 72 2.68 5.76 12.12
N GLY A 73 3.14 6.04 13.34
CA GLY A 73 2.39 6.86 14.31
C GLY A 73 2.53 8.37 14.09
N HIS A 74 3.37 8.82 13.15
CA HIS A 74 3.63 10.24 12.83
C HIS A 74 3.96 11.12 14.04
N GLY A 75 4.60 10.55 15.07
CA GLY A 75 4.91 11.27 16.32
C GLY A 75 3.68 11.79 17.07
N GLY A 76 2.48 11.33 16.70
CA GLY A 76 1.20 11.82 17.20
C GLY A 76 0.75 13.18 16.66
N GLU A 77 1.36 13.65 15.57
CA GLU A 77 0.83 14.78 14.81
C GLU A 77 -0.42 14.37 14.01
N PRO A 78 -1.40 15.28 13.82
CA PRO A 78 -2.60 14.99 13.07
C PRO A 78 -2.36 14.94 11.56
N SER A 79 -3.12 14.08 10.88
CA SER A 79 -3.41 14.21 9.44
C SER A 79 -4.35 15.38 9.15
N GLN A 80 -4.59 15.68 7.87
CA GLN A 80 -5.54 16.73 7.45
C GLN A 80 -6.98 16.43 7.88
N ALA A 81 -7.34 15.16 8.01
CA ALA A 81 -8.63 14.72 8.54
C ALA A 81 -8.67 14.74 10.08
N ASN A 82 -7.65 15.27 10.75
CA ASN A 82 -7.49 15.26 12.20
C ASN A 82 -7.49 13.83 12.81
N GLY A 83 -6.91 12.88 12.08
CA GLY A 83 -6.63 11.50 12.51
C GLY A 83 -5.19 11.32 12.99
N TYR A 84 -5.01 10.43 13.97
CA TYR A 84 -3.75 10.28 14.71
C TYR A 84 -3.29 8.83 14.85
N GLY A 85 -1.97 8.64 14.86
CA GLY A 85 -1.32 7.38 15.16
C GLY A 85 -1.48 6.29 14.10
N VAL A 86 -1.06 5.07 14.44
CA VAL A 86 -1.03 3.90 13.55
C VAL A 86 -2.41 3.52 12.99
N MET A 87 -3.45 3.72 13.79
CA MET A 87 -4.83 3.35 13.47
C MET A 87 -5.66 4.54 12.97
N HIS A 88 -5.05 5.71 12.79
CA HIS A 88 -5.73 6.95 12.36
C HIS A 88 -7.02 7.24 13.13
N LEU A 89 -6.93 7.22 14.47
CA LEU A 89 -8.06 7.58 15.32
C LEU A 89 -8.37 9.06 15.13
N ALA A 90 -9.55 9.40 14.62
CA ALA A 90 -9.91 10.72 14.14
C ALA A 90 -10.88 11.45 15.06
N SER A 91 -10.74 12.78 15.09
CA SER A 91 -11.63 13.69 15.82
C SER A 91 -12.05 14.81 14.90
N ASN A 92 -13.11 14.61 14.14
CA ASN A 92 -13.68 15.59 13.23
C ASN A 92 -15.21 15.42 13.14
N PRO A 93 -15.97 16.31 12.48
CA PRO A 93 -17.43 16.24 12.47
C PRO A 93 -18.04 14.94 11.93
N VAL A 94 -17.32 14.19 11.10
CA VAL A 94 -17.81 12.95 10.44
C VAL A 94 -17.22 11.68 11.05
N ASN A 95 -16.00 11.75 11.60
CA ASN A 95 -15.32 10.63 12.25
C ASN A 95 -14.90 11.01 13.69
N ARG A 96 -15.51 10.32 14.65
CA ARG A 96 -15.28 10.48 16.11
C ARG A 96 -14.61 9.25 16.73
N SER A 97 -13.81 8.52 15.95
CA SER A 97 -13.16 7.28 16.40
C SER A 97 -12.16 7.53 17.53
N LEU A 98 -11.53 8.71 17.63
CA LEU A 98 -10.67 9.05 18.76
C LEU A 98 -11.42 9.15 20.09
N GLU A 99 -12.57 9.83 20.10
CA GLU A 99 -13.41 9.91 21.29
C GLU A 99 -14.00 8.55 21.64
N LYS A 100 -14.50 7.83 20.64
CA LYS A 100 -15.03 6.47 20.83
C LYS A 100 -13.96 5.53 21.39
N ALA A 101 -12.74 5.56 20.87
CA ALA A 101 -11.62 4.80 21.41
C ALA A 101 -11.30 5.18 22.87
N SER A 102 -11.35 6.47 23.20
CA SER A 102 -11.13 6.94 24.59
C SER A 102 -12.20 6.39 25.54
N GLU A 103 -13.46 6.40 25.12
CA GLU A 103 -14.58 5.84 25.90
C GLU A 103 -14.45 4.32 26.08
N LEU A 104 -14.13 3.59 25.01
CA LEU A 104 -14.09 2.13 25.03
C LEU A 104 -12.87 1.54 25.75
N THR A 105 -11.74 2.24 25.74
CA THR A 105 -10.49 1.78 26.37
C THR A 105 -10.25 2.38 27.75
N GLY A 106 -10.88 3.52 28.07
CA GLY A 106 -10.56 4.33 29.24
C GLY A 106 -9.25 5.13 29.10
N GLU A 107 -8.56 5.03 27.97
CA GLU A 107 -7.34 5.80 27.71
C GLU A 107 -7.66 7.26 27.41
N SER A 108 -6.77 8.17 27.85
CA SER A 108 -6.94 9.59 27.52
C SER A 108 -6.71 9.85 26.02
N ALA A 109 -7.47 10.77 25.43
CA ALA A 109 -7.25 11.20 24.04
C ALA A 109 -5.80 11.64 23.77
N ALA A 110 -5.14 12.26 24.75
CA ALA A 110 -3.73 12.65 24.63
C ALA A 110 -2.79 11.44 24.46
N ARG A 111 -3.06 10.34 25.18
CA ARG A 111 -2.29 9.10 25.03
C ARG A 111 -2.59 8.42 23.71
N LEU A 112 -3.88 8.28 23.35
CA LEU A 112 -4.31 7.68 22.08
C LEU A 112 -3.72 8.39 20.85
N ARG A 113 -3.42 9.69 20.93
CA ARG A 113 -2.76 10.42 19.83
C ARG A 113 -1.29 10.05 19.66
N ARG A 114 -0.54 9.84 20.75
CA ARG A 114 0.94 9.81 20.74
C ARG A 114 1.56 8.44 20.98
N ASP A 115 0.90 7.60 21.77
CA ASP A 115 1.42 6.31 22.19
C ASP A 115 0.94 5.22 21.22
N THR A 116 1.87 4.61 20.49
CA THR A 116 1.55 3.59 19.47
C THR A 116 0.73 2.43 20.04
N THR A 117 1.08 1.94 21.24
CA THR A 117 0.36 0.83 21.87
C THR A 117 -1.08 1.21 22.22
N ALA A 118 -1.29 2.36 22.87
CA ALA A 118 -2.64 2.83 23.17
C ALA A 118 -3.45 3.10 21.90
N ASN A 119 -2.84 3.64 20.86
CA ASN A 119 -3.51 3.91 19.59
C ASN A 119 -3.98 2.62 18.90
N ILE A 120 -3.14 1.57 18.87
CA ILE A 120 -3.51 0.24 18.36
C ILE A 120 -4.63 -0.38 19.19
N LEU A 121 -4.57 -0.27 20.53
CA LEU A 121 -5.61 -0.71 21.44
C LEU A 121 -6.96 0.00 21.15
N GLY A 122 -6.91 1.32 20.95
CA GLY A 122 -8.08 2.13 20.60
C GLY A 122 -8.70 1.74 19.25
N GLY A 123 -7.88 1.50 18.23
CA GLY A 123 -8.35 1.01 16.93
C GLY A 123 -9.04 -0.35 17.02
N ALA A 124 -8.47 -1.28 17.79
CA ALA A 124 -9.08 -2.58 18.06
C ALA A 124 -10.44 -2.46 18.77
N ALA A 125 -10.53 -1.56 19.75
CA ALA A 125 -11.77 -1.29 20.47
C ALA A 125 -12.87 -0.76 19.54
N VAL A 126 -12.54 0.19 18.67
CA VAL A 126 -13.51 0.77 17.71
C VAL A 126 -13.96 -0.27 16.67
N LEU A 127 -13.04 -1.07 16.11
CA LEU A 127 -13.39 -2.18 15.23
C LEU A 127 -14.34 -3.16 15.91
N ARG A 128 -14.05 -3.49 17.17
CA ARG A 128 -14.87 -4.40 17.94
C ARG A 128 -16.29 -3.86 18.19
N ASP A 129 -16.42 -2.59 18.54
CA ASP A 129 -17.72 -1.92 18.71
C ASP A 129 -18.55 -1.98 17.41
N HIS A 130 -17.92 -1.82 16.24
CA HIS A 130 -18.60 -1.99 14.95
C HIS A 130 -19.06 -3.43 14.70
N ALA A 131 -18.22 -4.42 15.03
CA ALA A 131 -18.58 -5.84 14.92
C ALA A 131 -19.75 -6.21 15.85
N ASP A 132 -19.73 -5.72 17.09
CA ASP A 132 -20.83 -5.93 18.05
C ASP A 132 -22.13 -5.26 17.56
N ALA A 133 -22.05 -4.05 17.01
CA ALA A 133 -23.19 -3.36 16.42
C ALA A 133 -23.75 -4.04 15.16
N LEU A 134 -22.95 -4.87 14.49
CA LEU A 134 -23.37 -5.72 13.38
C LEU A 134 -23.92 -7.08 13.86
N GLY A 135 -23.77 -7.41 15.14
CA GLY A 135 -24.26 -8.64 15.73
C GLY A 135 -23.34 -9.86 15.51
N LEU A 136 -22.07 -9.65 15.14
CA LEU A 136 -21.12 -10.75 14.95
C LEU A 136 -20.97 -11.54 16.25
N ASP A 137 -21.15 -12.86 16.19
CA ASP A 137 -20.97 -13.76 17.31
C ASP A 137 -19.49 -14.13 17.56
N ALA A 138 -19.23 -14.95 18.58
CA ALA A 138 -17.86 -15.33 18.93
C ALA A 138 -17.16 -16.19 17.86
N ALA A 139 -17.90 -16.99 17.09
CA ALA A 139 -17.34 -17.80 16.02
C ALA A 139 -17.06 -16.94 14.79
N GLU A 140 -18.00 -16.07 14.41
CA GLU A 140 -17.85 -15.13 13.30
C GLU A 140 -16.65 -14.19 13.52
N ARG A 141 -16.40 -13.76 14.76
CA ARG A 141 -15.23 -12.91 15.05
C ARG A 141 -13.87 -13.61 14.87
N GLN A 142 -13.82 -14.94 14.89
CA GLN A 142 -12.59 -15.68 14.54
C GLN A 142 -12.38 -15.80 13.03
N ASP A 143 -13.44 -15.61 12.25
CA ASP A 143 -13.38 -15.62 10.79
C ASP A 143 -13.15 -14.21 10.27
N VAL A 144 -12.04 -13.98 9.56
CA VAL A 144 -11.74 -12.65 9.02
C VAL A 144 -12.78 -12.18 8.01
N ASP A 145 -13.36 -13.09 7.25
CA ASP A 145 -14.25 -12.73 6.14
C ASP A 145 -15.54 -12.08 6.64
N SER A 146 -15.95 -12.43 7.87
CA SER A 146 -17.09 -11.84 8.58
C SER A 146 -16.87 -10.36 8.97
N TRP A 147 -15.63 -9.86 9.02
CA TRP A 147 -15.33 -8.49 9.48
C TRP A 147 -15.49 -7.40 8.42
N TYR A 148 -15.78 -7.74 7.15
CA TYR A 148 -15.76 -6.78 6.05
C TYR A 148 -16.61 -5.53 6.31
N GLN A 149 -17.85 -5.71 6.79
CA GLN A 149 -18.73 -4.58 7.09
C GLN A 149 -18.25 -3.75 8.30
N ALA A 150 -17.61 -4.38 9.29
CA ALA A 150 -17.04 -3.66 10.44
C ALA A 150 -15.86 -2.78 10.01
N VAL A 151 -15.00 -3.30 9.12
CA VAL A 151 -13.92 -2.54 8.49
C VAL A 151 -14.45 -1.39 7.65
N ALA A 152 -15.50 -1.62 6.85
CA ALA A 152 -16.13 -0.56 6.06
C ALA A 152 -16.63 0.59 6.96
N ARG A 153 -17.29 0.26 8.09
CA ARG A 153 -17.76 1.24 9.08
C ARG A 153 -16.62 1.99 9.77
N TYR A 154 -15.47 1.35 9.98
CA TYR A 154 -14.30 1.98 10.61
C TYR A 154 -13.81 3.23 9.86
N SER A 155 -13.94 3.25 8.53
CA SER A 155 -13.58 4.40 7.69
C SER A 155 -14.41 5.66 7.97
N ALA A 156 -15.56 5.51 8.66
CA ALA A 156 -16.61 6.52 8.81
C ALA A 156 -17.14 7.09 7.48
N ALA A 157 -16.87 6.42 6.36
CA ALA A 157 -17.44 6.72 5.06
C ALA A 157 -18.75 5.96 4.84
N GLU A 158 -19.53 6.39 3.85
CA GLU A 158 -20.76 5.72 3.43
C GLU A 158 -20.66 5.25 1.97
N GLY A 159 -21.49 4.27 1.61
CA GLY A 159 -21.61 3.77 0.24
C GLY A 159 -20.28 3.32 -0.35
N GLN A 160 -19.99 3.76 -1.58
CA GLN A 160 -18.83 3.31 -2.35
C GLN A 160 -17.48 3.64 -1.69
N ALA A 161 -17.38 4.72 -0.93
CA ALA A 161 -16.14 5.08 -0.23
C ALA A 161 -15.84 4.10 0.92
N ALA A 162 -16.88 3.60 1.61
CA ALA A 162 -16.74 2.58 2.64
C ALA A 162 -16.32 1.22 2.06
N THR A 163 -16.92 0.82 0.94
CA THR A 163 -16.52 -0.40 0.19
C THR A 163 -15.06 -0.31 -0.25
N LEU A 164 -14.64 0.83 -0.80
CA LEU A 164 -13.26 1.05 -1.27
C LEU A 164 -12.23 0.85 -0.15
N TYR A 165 -12.54 1.35 1.04
CA TYR A 165 -11.71 1.19 2.21
C TYR A 165 -11.58 -0.29 2.60
N ALA A 166 -12.72 -0.99 2.75
CA ALA A 166 -12.73 -2.40 3.13
C ALA A 166 -12.05 -3.29 2.07
N ASP A 167 -12.32 -3.07 0.79
CA ASP A 167 -11.65 -3.78 -0.31
C ASP A 167 -10.12 -3.61 -0.22
N THR A 168 -9.62 -2.41 0.09
CA THR A 168 -8.18 -2.15 0.22
C THR A 168 -7.56 -2.97 1.37
N VAL A 169 -8.22 -3.00 2.54
CA VAL A 169 -7.77 -3.81 3.69
C VAL A 169 -7.76 -5.30 3.36
N PHE A 170 -8.80 -5.78 2.66
CA PHE A 170 -8.90 -7.19 2.27
C PHE A 170 -7.89 -7.57 1.17
N THR A 171 -7.49 -6.64 0.30
CA THR A 171 -6.33 -6.84 -0.59
C THR A 171 -5.04 -7.04 0.19
N PHE A 172 -4.79 -6.26 1.25
CA PHE A 172 -3.60 -6.46 2.10
C PHE A 172 -3.60 -7.82 2.80
N LEU A 173 -4.76 -8.32 3.21
CA LEU A 173 -4.90 -9.67 3.74
C LEU A 173 -4.66 -10.75 2.68
N ALA A 174 -5.16 -10.51 1.46
CA ALA A 174 -5.01 -11.43 0.32
C ALA A 174 -3.55 -11.60 -0.10
N GLU A 175 -2.84 -10.47 -0.24
CA GLU A 175 -1.48 -10.40 -0.78
C GLU A 175 -0.41 -10.50 0.30
N GLY A 176 -0.77 -10.24 1.55
CA GLY A 176 0.15 -10.10 2.68
C GLY A 176 0.83 -8.73 2.73
N VAL A 177 1.36 -8.40 3.90
CA VAL A 177 2.10 -7.17 4.16
C VAL A 177 3.40 -7.50 4.87
N THR A 178 4.50 -6.91 4.42
CA THR A 178 5.75 -6.87 5.18
C THR A 178 6.19 -5.42 5.28
N ALA A 179 6.21 -4.88 6.50
CA ALA A 179 6.48 -3.47 6.73
C ALA A 179 7.49 -3.29 7.86
N LYS A 180 8.49 -2.43 7.64
CA LYS A 180 9.42 -2.01 8.69
C LYS A 180 8.91 -0.76 9.37
N VAL A 181 8.77 -0.81 10.69
CA VAL A 181 8.31 0.31 11.52
C VAL A 181 9.51 1.07 12.12
N PRO A 182 9.31 2.30 12.64
CA PRO A 182 10.37 3.02 13.36
C PRO A 182 10.99 2.14 14.47
N GLY A 183 12.31 2.03 14.48
CA GLY A 183 13.04 1.09 15.34
C GLY A 183 13.54 -0.17 14.62
N GLY A 184 13.12 -0.40 13.37
CA GLY A 184 13.62 -1.49 12.52
C GLY A 184 12.90 -2.83 12.70
N GLU A 185 11.93 -2.89 13.61
CA GLU A 185 11.01 -4.01 13.77
C GLU A 185 10.24 -4.26 12.46
N GLU A 186 10.00 -5.53 12.15
CA GLU A 186 9.24 -5.95 10.98
C GLU A 186 7.86 -6.46 11.41
N VAL A 187 6.81 -5.86 10.86
CA VAL A 187 5.42 -6.30 11.05
C VAL A 187 5.01 -7.08 9.80
N LEU A 188 4.67 -8.36 10.00
CA LEU A 188 4.21 -9.27 8.96
C LEU A 188 2.70 -9.50 9.08
N VAL A 189 2.00 -9.41 7.96
CA VAL A 189 0.66 -9.98 7.74
C VAL A 189 0.84 -11.06 6.67
N PRO A 190 0.71 -12.36 7.01
CA PRO A 190 0.84 -13.42 6.03
C PRO A 190 -0.25 -13.35 4.96
N ALA A 191 0.13 -13.56 3.70
CA ALA A 191 -0.83 -13.68 2.60
C ALA A 191 -1.76 -14.88 2.84
N ARG A 192 -3.07 -14.70 2.63
CA ARG A 192 -4.07 -15.76 2.74
C ARG A 192 -5.20 -15.59 1.73
N PRO A 193 -5.86 -16.67 1.28
CA PRO A 193 -7.14 -16.53 0.59
C PRO A 193 -8.14 -15.80 1.50
N VAL A 194 -8.92 -14.89 0.91
CA VAL A 194 -10.03 -14.19 1.57
C VAL A 194 -11.28 -14.25 0.69
N ALA A 195 -12.44 -14.38 1.30
CA ALA A 195 -13.75 -14.39 0.65
C ALA A 195 -14.73 -13.51 1.47
N PRO A 196 -14.51 -12.19 1.51
CA PRO A 196 -15.22 -11.29 2.43
C PRO A 196 -16.74 -11.38 2.32
N ASP A 197 -17.42 -11.47 3.47
CA ASP A 197 -18.87 -11.31 3.55
C ASP A 197 -19.24 -9.82 3.48
N LYS A 198 -19.52 -9.38 2.26
CA LYS A 198 -19.88 -7.99 1.97
C LYS A 198 -21.30 -7.62 2.46
N GLY A 199 -22.16 -8.59 2.77
CA GLY A 199 -23.58 -8.37 3.08
C GLY A 199 -24.26 -7.33 2.18
N GLU A 200 -24.89 -6.34 2.81
CA GLU A 200 -25.65 -5.29 2.11
C GLU A 200 -24.79 -4.36 1.24
N LEU A 201 -23.48 -4.25 1.52
CA LEU A 201 -22.57 -3.39 0.74
C LEU A 201 -22.39 -3.91 -0.70
N SER A 202 -22.56 -5.22 -0.92
CA SER A 202 -22.47 -5.82 -2.27
C SER A 202 -23.53 -5.31 -3.25
N ALA A 203 -24.70 -4.87 -2.75
CA ALA A 203 -25.79 -4.37 -3.59
C ALA A 203 -25.53 -2.96 -4.14
N SER A 204 -24.61 -2.20 -3.53
CA SER A 204 -24.18 -0.86 -3.95
C SER A 204 -23.02 -0.85 -4.96
N ASP A 205 -22.40 -2.00 -5.25
CA ASP A 205 -21.08 -2.14 -5.89
C ASP A 205 -21.05 -2.03 -7.43
N VAL A 206 -22.05 -1.41 -8.08
CA VAL A 206 -21.86 -0.99 -9.48
C VAL A 206 -21.02 0.29 -9.48
N TYR A 207 -19.71 0.12 -9.63
CA TYR A 207 -18.80 1.23 -9.85
C TYR A 207 -19.25 2.02 -11.08
N VAL A 208 -19.71 3.25 -10.85
CA VAL A 208 -19.96 4.18 -11.95
C VAL A 208 -18.59 4.64 -12.42
N GLN A 209 -18.25 4.39 -13.68
CA GLN A 209 -17.02 4.92 -14.27
C GLN A 209 -17.16 6.43 -14.44
N SER A 210 -16.05 7.14 -14.29
CA SER A 210 -15.98 8.56 -14.58
C SER A 210 -16.28 8.81 -16.07
N GLU A 211 -17.04 9.87 -16.36
CA GLU A 211 -17.29 10.31 -17.74
C GLU A 211 -16.07 11.04 -18.33
N ASP A 212 -15.29 11.71 -17.48
CA ASP A 212 -14.17 12.55 -17.91
C ASP A 212 -12.89 11.75 -18.13
N TYR A 213 -12.68 10.72 -17.30
CA TYR A 213 -11.57 9.78 -17.42
C TYR A 213 -12.08 8.35 -17.13
N PRO A 214 -12.50 7.58 -18.16
CA PRO A 214 -13.21 6.31 -17.99
C PRO A 214 -12.47 5.20 -17.22
N SER A 215 -11.18 5.37 -16.94
CA SER A 215 -10.41 4.45 -16.08
C SER A 215 -10.52 4.78 -14.59
N ALA A 216 -11.11 5.93 -14.22
CA ALA A 216 -11.35 6.32 -12.84
C ALA A 216 -12.75 5.93 -12.37
N ARG A 217 -12.84 5.52 -11.10
CA ARG A 217 -14.12 5.38 -10.41
C ARG A 217 -14.74 6.75 -10.18
N TRP A 218 -16.07 6.83 -10.08
CA TRP A 218 -16.78 8.05 -9.73
C TRP A 218 -17.33 7.97 -8.30
N VAL A 219 -16.83 8.81 -7.39
CA VAL A 219 -17.35 8.97 -6.03
C VAL A 219 -17.47 10.46 -5.73
N PRO A 220 -18.68 11.05 -5.82
CA PRO A 220 -18.82 12.50 -5.82
C PRO A 220 -18.48 13.14 -4.48
N ALA A 221 -17.82 14.29 -4.52
CA ALA A 221 -17.69 15.22 -3.41
C ALA A 221 -19.06 15.85 -3.06
N TYR A 222 -19.18 16.40 -1.85
CA TYR A 222 -20.36 17.17 -1.46
C TYR A 222 -20.52 18.39 -2.38
N SER A 223 -21.74 18.61 -2.89
CA SER A 223 -22.02 19.66 -3.88
C SER A 223 -21.68 21.09 -3.42
N GLY A 224 -21.56 21.32 -2.11
CA GLY A 224 -21.11 22.60 -1.54
C GLY A 224 -19.60 22.74 -1.35
N ASN A 225 -18.79 21.78 -1.80
CA ASN A 225 -17.32 21.79 -1.71
C ASN A 225 -16.62 22.08 -3.05
N TYR A 226 -17.36 22.54 -4.07
CA TYR A 226 -16.83 22.95 -5.37
C TYR A 226 -17.77 23.96 -6.02
N VAL A 227 -17.32 24.62 -7.09
CA VAL A 227 -18.15 25.52 -7.90
C VAL A 227 -18.53 24.82 -9.20
N VAL A 228 -19.83 24.72 -9.48
CA VAL A 228 -20.33 24.15 -10.74
C VAL A 228 -20.05 25.06 -11.93
N ASP A 229 -19.91 24.47 -13.12
CA ASP A 229 -19.86 25.17 -14.41
C ASP A 229 -18.69 26.16 -14.50
N ARG A 230 -17.46 25.61 -14.42
CA ARG A 230 -16.19 26.31 -14.59
C ARG A 230 -16.22 27.16 -15.86
N LYS A 231 -15.86 28.44 -15.72
CA LYS A 231 -15.79 29.39 -16.83
C LYS A 231 -14.39 29.61 -17.38
N ALA A 232 -13.37 29.44 -16.54
CA ALA A 232 -11.99 29.61 -16.95
C ALA A 232 -11.49 28.40 -17.76
N THR A 233 -10.58 28.65 -18.68
CA THR A 233 -9.87 27.59 -19.40
C THR A 233 -8.98 26.83 -18.42
N VAL A 234 -9.04 25.50 -18.50
CA VAL A 234 -8.09 24.66 -17.77
C VAL A 234 -6.74 24.75 -18.47
N ASP A 235 -5.74 25.28 -17.77
CA ASP A 235 -4.38 25.46 -18.30
C ASP A 235 -3.32 24.79 -17.42
N LYS A 236 -3.71 24.21 -16.27
CA LYS A 236 -2.78 23.59 -15.33
C LYS A 236 -3.28 22.28 -14.75
N VAL A 237 -2.33 21.44 -14.35
CA VAL A 237 -2.54 20.31 -13.44
C VAL A 237 -1.77 20.60 -12.16
N VAL A 238 -2.43 20.46 -11.01
CA VAL A 238 -1.80 20.66 -9.70
C VAL A 238 -1.70 19.32 -8.98
N ILE A 239 -0.47 18.94 -8.64
CA ILE A 239 -0.14 17.71 -7.91
C ILE A 239 -0.10 18.02 -6.42
N HIS A 240 -0.82 17.20 -5.66
CA HIS A 240 -0.92 17.28 -4.21
C HIS A 240 -0.55 15.96 -3.55
N THR A 241 -0.17 16.03 -2.28
CA THR A 241 -0.12 14.87 -1.39
C THR A 241 -1.16 15.05 -0.30
N THR A 242 -1.99 14.03 -0.09
CA THR A 242 -3.21 14.13 0.75
C THR A 242 -2.92 14.40 2.23
N GLN A 243 -1.75 13.98 2.74
CA GLN A 243 -1.44 13.89 4.17
C GLN A 243 -2.46 12.99 4.91
N GLY A 244 -2.79 11.86 4.29
CA GLY A 244 -3.80 10.91 4.75
C GLY A 244 -4.04 9.75 3.79
N SER A 245 -4.97 8.86 4.13
CA SER A 245 -5.32 7.68 3.32
C SER A 245 -6.21 8.03 2.12
N TYR A 246 -6.24 7.15 1.12
CA TYR A 246 -7.00 7.29 -0.12
C TYR A 246 -8.50 7.43 0.13
N ALA A 247 -9.10 6.48 0.83
CA ALA A 247 -10.52 6.52 1.16
C ALA A 247 -10.85 7.65 2.16
N GLY A 248 -9.96 7.92 3.12
CA GLY A 248 -10.13 9.03 4.07
C GLY A 248 -10.20 10.39 3.36
N SER A 249 -9.40 10.60 2.32
CA SER A 249 -9.40 11.82 1.50
C SER A 249 -10.72 11.98 0.72
N ILE A 250 -11.19 10.91 0.09
CA ILE A 250 -12.47 10.90 -0.65
C ILE A 250 -13.64 11.19 0.29
N SER A 251 -13.68 10.55 1.47
CA SER A 251 -14.66 10.83 2.52
C SER A 251 -14.61 12.29 2.99
N TRP A 252 -13.41 12.87 3.12
CA TRP A 252 -13.26 14.27 3.51
C TRP A 252 -13.87 15.26 2.49
N TYR A 253 -13.87 14.93 1.20
CA TYR A 253 -14.55 15.76 0.19
C TYR A 253 -16.08 15.69 0.30
N GLN A 254 -16.62 14.64 0.92
CA GLN A 254 -18.05 14.46 1.18
C GLN A 254 -18.52 15.17 2.46
N ASN A 255 -17.59 15.59 3.32
CA ASN A 255 -17.90 16.36 4.52
C ASN A 255 -18.31 17.81 4.17
N PRO A 256 -19.54 18.27 4.46
CA PRO A 256 -19.97 19.62 4.13
C PRO A 256 -19.20 20.73 4.85
N GLU A 257 -18.53 20.41 5.96
CA GLU A 257 -17.72 21.36 6.74
C GLU A 257 -16.27 21.46 6.23
N SER A 258 -15.82 20.54 5.38
CA SER A 258 -14.42 20.51 4.95
C SER A 258 -14.05 21.70 4.07
N LYS A 259 -15.00 22.19 3.25
CA LYS A 259 -14.80 23.28 2.28
C LYS A 259 -13.56 23.06 1.40
N VAL A 260 -13.29 21.79 1.07
CA VAL A 260 -12.19 21.38 0.20
C VAL A 260 -12.63 20.23 -0.71
N SER A 261 -12.03 20.13 -1.89
CA SER A 261 -12.22 19.01 -2.81
C SER A 261 -11.08 18.95 -3.81
N ALA A 262 -10.86 17.77 -4.41
CA ALA A 262 -10.01 17.61 -5.59
C ALA A 262 -10.79 16.92 -6.71
N HIS A 263 -10.28 17.02 -7.95
CA HIS A 263 -10.92 16.35 -9.08
C HIS A 263 -10.63 14.85 -9.01
N TYR A 264 -9.38 14.48 -8.75
CA TYR A 264 -8.92 13.10 -8.73
C TYR A 264 -8.10 12.78 -7.48
N THR A 265 -8.19 11.55 -7.00
CA THR A 265 -7.34 10.99 -5.94
C THR A 265 -6.73 9.69 -6.43
N ILE A 266 -5.47 9.40 -6.06
CA ILE A 266 -4.72 8.23 -6.50
C ILE A 266 -4.22 7.43 -5.30
N ARG A 267 -4.55 6.13 -5.29
CA ARG A 267 -4.12 5.20 -4.24
C ARG A 267 -2.67 4.79 -4.42
N SER A 268 -1.92 4.78 -3.31
CA SER A 268 -0.50 4.47 -3.25
C SER A 268 -0.20 3.01 -3.58
N SER A 269 -1.00 2.06 -3.10
CA SER A 269 -0.69 0.63 -3.23
C SER A 269 -0.69 0.12 -4.68
N ASP A 270 -1.64 0.58 -5.50
CA ASP A 270 -1.90 0.00 -6.83
C ASP A 270 -2.18 1.05 -7.92
N GLY A 271 -2.20 2.34 -7.58
CA GLY A 271 -2.47 3.42 -8.53
C GLY A 271 -3.94 3.51 -8.94
N GLU A 272 -4.88 2.95 -8.19
CA GLU A 272 -6.31 3.17 -8.45
C GLU A 272 -6.65 4.68 -8.46
N VAL A 273 -7.49 5.11 -9.39
CA VAL A 273 -7.89 6.51 -9.56
C VAL A 273 -9.38 6.67 -9.27
N THR A 274 -9.74 7.62 -8.41
CA THR A 274 -11.14 8.03 -8.19
C THR A 274 -11.31 9.49 -8.55
N GLN A 275 -12.34 9.80 -9.34
CA GLN A 275 -12.80 11.15 -9.61
C GLN A 275 -13.89 11.54 -8.61
N SER A 276 -13.73 12.72 -7.97
CA SER A 276 -14.68 13.27 -6.99
C SER A 276 -15.37 14.56 -7.44
N VAL A 277 -14.78 15.31 -8.38
CA VAL A 277 -15.38 16.51 -8.98
C VAL A 277 -15.21 16.42 -10.50
N ARG A 278 -16.28 16.69 -11.26
CA ARG A 278 -16.22 16.69 -12.72
C ARG A 278 -15.26 17.77 -13.22
N GLU A 279 -14.56 17.52 -14.32
CA GLU A 279 -13.58 18.47 -14.87
C GLU A 279 -14.24 19.74 -15.44
N LYS A 280 -15.55 19.70 -15.72
CA LYS A 280 -16.33 20.89 -16.08
C LYS A 280 -16.63 21.80 -14.87
N ASP A 281 -16.40 21.33 -13.66
CA ASP A 281 -16.63 22.05 -12.41
C ASP A 281 -15.26 22.45 -11.81
N THR A 282 -15.26 23.32 -10.81
CA THR A 282 -14.06 23.83 -10.14
C THR A 282 -13.94 23.28 -8.73
N ALA A 283 -13.09 22.27 -8.55
CA ALA A 283 -12.74 21.76 -7.22
C ALA A 283 -11.94 22.80 -6.40
N TRP A 284 -11.95 22.66 -5.06
CA TRP A 284 -11.32 23.58 -4.13
C TRP A 284 -10.04 22.96 -3.53
N HIS A 285 -8.92 23.04 -4.26
CA HIS A 285 -7.67 22.34 -3.92
C HIS A 285 -6.41 23.23 -3.81
N ALA A 286 -6.29 24.31 -4.59
CA ALA A 286 -5.07 25.13 -4.71
C ALA A 286 -5.36 26.64 -4.73
N GLY A 287 -6.41 27.08 -4.03
CA GLY A 287 -6.74 28.49 -3.86
C GLY A 287 -6.89 29.26 -5.17
N SER A 288 -5.94 30.15 -5.47
CA SER A 288 -6.02 31.11 -6.59
C SER A 288 -6.09 30.44 -7.97
N VAL A 289 -5.53 29.24 -8.12
CA VAL A 289 -5.50 28.51 -9.41
C VAL A 289 -6.64 27.50 -9.57
N ASN A 290 -7.54 27.35 -8.60
CA ASN A 290 -8.67 26.40 -8.67
C ASN A 290 -9.44 26.49 -10.00
N SER A 291 -9.78 27.73 -10.39
CA SER A 291 -10.63 27.96 -11.56
C SER A 291 -9.98 27.55 -12.89
N SER A 292 -8.65 27.55 -12.98
CA SER A 292 -7.91 27.23 -14.23
C SER A 292 -7.16 25.91 -14.17
N SER A 293 -7.40 25.06 -13.17
CA SER A 293 -6.60 23.84 -12.99
C SER A 293 -7.39 22.62 -12.56
N VAL A 294 -6.82 21.45 -12.86
CA VAL A 294 -7.26 20.16 -12.34
C VAL A 294 -6.31 19.71 -11.24
N GLY A 295 -6.79 19.65 -10.00
CA GLY A 295 -6.08 19.07 -8.86
C GLY A 295 -6.14 17.54 -8.78
N ILE A 296 -4.98 16.91 -8.58
CA ILE A 296 -4.78 15.47 -8.39
C ILE A 296 -4.12 15.23 -7.02
N GLU A 297 -4.78 14.46 -6.18
CA GLU A 297 -4.35 14.13 -4.82
C GLU A 297 -3.71 12.75 -4.76
N HIS A 298 -2.53 12.65 -4.15
CA HIS A 298 -1.77 11.41 -4.03
C HIS A 298 -1.78 10.94 -2.58
N GLU A 299 -2.31 9.73 -2.35
CA GLU A 299 -2.35 9.13 -1.02
C GLU A 299 -0.95 9.07 -0.38
N GLY A 300 -0.83 9.64 0.82
CA GLY A 300 0.34 9.44 1.66
C GLY A 300 0.73 10.68 2.45
N TYR A 301 1.99 10.68 2.89
CA TYR A 301 2.56 11.73 3.73
C TYR A 301 3.87 12.24 3.13
N VAL A 302 4.05 13.56 3.08
CA VAL A 302 5.17 14.21 2.36
C VAL A 302 6.54 13.89 2.92
N ASP A 303 6.62 13.46 4.17
CA ASP A 303 7.84 13.12 4.90
C ASP A 303 8.30 11.67 4.69
N ASN A 304 7.49 10.82 4.03
CA ASN A 304 7.78 9.41 3.84
C ASN A 304 7.76 9.01 2.35
N PRO A 305 8.93 8.79 1.71
CA PRO A 305 9.01 8.46 0.30
C PRO A 305 8.39 7.11 -0.08
N ALA A 306 8.14 6.21 0.89
CA ALA A 306 7.55 4.89 0.61
C ALA A 306 6.10 4.97 0.08
N TRP A 307 5.43 6.12 0.25
CA TRP A 307 4.09 6.34 -0.29
C TRP A 307 4.08 6.61 -1.80
N TYR A 308 5.17 7.15 -2.35
CA TYR A 308 5.25 7.50 -3.76
C TYR A 308 5.69 6.29 -4.58
N THR A 309 4.78 5.32 -4.70
CA THR A 309 5.04 4.08 -5.41
C THR A 309 5.06 4.30 -6.93
N GLU A 310 5.68 3.35 -7.62
CA GLU A 310 5.68 3.34 -9.08
C GLU A 310 4.27 3.25 -9.67
N ALA A 311 3.37 2.51 -9.02
CA ALA A 311 1.98 2.38 -9.45
C ALA A 311 1.26 3.74 -9.41
N MET A 312 1.43 4.47 -8.30
CA MET A 312 0.90 5.82 -8.13
C MET A 312 1.45 6.78 -9.19
N TYR A 313 2.77 6.86 -9.37
CA TYR A 313 3.39 7.75 -10.36
C TYR A 313 2.87 7.48 -11.76
N ARG A 314 2.74 6.21 -12.15
CA ARG A 314 2.27 5.81 -13.48
C ARG A 314 0.79 6.15 -13.71
N SER A 315 -0.09 5.86 -12.77
CA SER A 315 -1.50 6.24 -12.90
C SER A 315 -1.68 7.74 -12.96
N SER A 316 -0.92 8.47 -12.15
CA SER A 316 -0.94 9.93 -12.14
C SER A 316 -0.43 10.54 -13.44
N ALA A 317 0.67 10.00 -13.97
CA ALA A 317 1.24 10.46 -15.22
C ALA A 317 0.31 10.16 -16.41
N ALA A 318 -0.35 9.00 -16.42
CA ALA A 318 -1.34 8.65 -17.44
C ALA A 318 -2.55 9.60 -17.40
N LEU A 319 -3.08 9.89 -16.21
CA LEU A 319 -4.14 10.87 -16.02
C LEU A 319 -3.70 12.27 -16.47
N THR A 320 -2.51 12.71 -16.07
CA THR A 320 -1.97 14.02 -16.45
C THR A 320 -1.73 14.13 -17.96
N LYS A 321 -1.30 13.05 -18.62
CA LYS A 321 -1.18 12.98 -20.09
C LYS A 321 -2.55 13.09 -20.77
N HIS A 322 -3.58 12.41 -20.24
CA HIS A 322 -4.96 12.54 -20.71
C HIS A 322 -5.47 13.98 -20.59
N LEU A 323 -5.29 14.60 -19.42
CA LEU A 323 -5.65 15.99 -19.17
C LEU A 323 -4.92 16.95 -20.11
N ALA A 324 -3.62 16.73 -20.31
CA ALA A 324 -2.81 17.53 -21.21
C ALA A 324 -3.28 17.44 -22.66
N ALA A 325 -3.65 16.25 -23.13
CA ALA A 325 -4.23 16.07 -24.47
C ALA A 325 -5.61 16.74 -24.58
N ARG A 326 -6.48 16.54 -23.59
CA ARG A 326 -7.87 17.04 -23.58
C ARG A 326 -7.93 18.57 -23.55
N TYR A 327 -7.09 19.21 -22.74
CA TYR A 327 -7.09 20.64 -22.51
C TYR A 327 -5.97 21.39 -23.22
N SER A 328 -5.16 20.70 -24.03
CA SER A 328 -3.98 21.26 -24.70
C SER A 328 -2.98 21.90 -23.73
N ILE A 329 -2.82 21.31 -22.54
CA ILE A 329 -1.89 21.79 -21.52
C ILE A 329 -0.46 21.40 -21.92
N PRO A 330 0.49 22.36 -21.99
CA PRO A 330 1.89 22.03 -22.22
C PRO A 330 2.45 21.11 -21.13
N LYS A 331 3.09 20.01 -21.54
CA LYS A 331 3.71 19.03 -20.63
C LYS A 331 5.05 19.56 -20.09
N ASN A 332 5.00 20.58 -19.25
CA ASN A 332 6.19 21.17 -18.64
C ASN A 332 5.87 21.65 -17.21
N ARG A 333 6.93 21.95 -16.46
CA ARG A 333 6.85 22.37 -15.05
C ARG A 333 6.25 23.75 -14.81
N SER A 334 5.90 24.49 -15.85
CA SER A 334 5.13 25.74 -15.71
C SER A 334 3.61 25.51 -15.73
N HIS A 335 3.16 24.33 -16.15
CA HIS A 335 1.73 23.99 -16.27
C HIS A 335 1.35 22.73 -15.49
N ILE A 336 2.29 21.82 -15.28
CA ILE A 336 2.16 20.71 -14.34
C ILE A 336 2.97 21.14 -13.13
N ILE A 337 2.30 21.50 -12.04
CA ILE A 337 2.90 22.14 -10.86
C ILE A 337 2.54 21.37 -9.58
N GLY A 338 3.33 21.52 -8.54
CA GLY A 338 2.94 21.16 -7.18
C GLY A 338 2.07 22.25 -6.55
N HIS A 339 1.32 21.91 -5.51
CA HIS A 339 0.57 22.92 -4.75
C HIS A 339 1.51 24.02 -4.21
N SER A 340 2.67 23.65 -3.69
CA SER A 340 3.72 24.58 -3.23
C SER A 340 4.20 25.60 -4.27
N GLU A 341 3.98 25.34 -5.55
CA GLU A 341 4.37 26.23 -6.66
C GLU A 341 3.19 27.11 -7.14
N ALA A 342 1.98 26.90 -6.63
CA ALA A 342 0.83 27.72 -6.96
C ALA A 342 0.98 29.14 -6.39
N PRO A 343 0.55 30.19 -7.13
CA PRO A 343 0.57 31.56 -6.63
C PRO A 343 -0.21 31.71 -5.31
N GLY A 344 0.49 32.14 -4.26
CA GLY A 344 -0.10 32.32 -2.92
C GLY A 344 -0.29 31.02 -2.14
N ALA A 345 0.39 29.95 -2.52
CA ALA A 345 0.35 28.67 -1.80
C ALA A 345 0.74 28.84 -0.32
N THR A 346 -0.07 28.24 0.55
CA THR A 346 0.19 28.12 1.99
C THR A 346 0.65 26.72 2.38
N HIS A 347 0.64 25.78 1.43
CA HIS A 347 1.01 24.38 1.62
C HIS A 347 2.33 24.05 0.92
N THR A 348 2.98 22.98 1.36
CA THR A 348 4.32 22.56 0.91
C THR A 348 4.31 21.28 0.07
N ASP A 349 3.14 20.68 -0.16
CA ASP A 349 2.96 19.46 -0.94
C ASP A 349 3.21 19.70 -2.46
N PRO A 350 3.61 18.65 -3.22
CA PRO A 350 3.76 17.25 -2.84
C PRO A 350 5.03 16.95 -2.00
N GLY A 351 5.80 17.98 -1.65
CA GLY A 351 6.94 17.88 -0.74
C GLY A 351 8.22 17.38 -1.39
N PRO A 352 9.31 17.29 -0.62
CA PRO A 352 10.66 17.06 -1.16
C PRO A 352 10.89 15.64 -1.69
N ASN A 353 10.03 14.69 -1.29
CA ASN A 353 10.13 13.28 -1.66
C ASN A 353 9.41 12.94 -2.98
N TRP A 354 8.71 13.90 -3.57
CA TRP A 354 8.11 13.74 -4.90
C TRP A 354 9.18 13.90 -5.99
N ASP A 355 9.40 12.84 -6.76
CA ASP A 355 10.38 12.80 -7.85
C ASP A 355 9.79 13.42 -9.12
N TRP A 356 9.97 14.73 -9.25
CA TRP A 356 9.52 15.47 -10.43
C TRP A 356 10.18 15.01 -11.73
N ASN A 357 11.44 14.54 -11.71
CA ASN A 357 12.11 14.12 -12.92
C ASN A 357 11.47 12.83 -13.44
N HIS A 358 11.32 11.84 -12.56
CA HIS A 358 10.63 10.58 -12.88
C HIS A 358 9.19 10.82 -13.33
N TYR A 359 8.45 11.66 -12.60
CA TYR A 359 7.06 11.96 -12.95
C TYR A 359 6.93 12.61 -14.34
N MET A 360 7.79 13.60 -14.65
CA MET A 360 7.78 14.25 -15.95
C MET A 360 8.25 13.32 -17.08
N GLU A 361 9.24 12.44 -16.83
CA GLU A 361 9.64 11.39 -17.76
C GLU A 361 8.48 10.45 -18.11
N LEU A 362 7.64 10.08 -17.12
CA LEU A 362 6.45 9.26 -17.35
C LEU A 362 5.36 10.00 -18.15
N ILE A 363 5.22 11.31 -17.98
CA ILE A 363 4.28 12.17 -18.72
C ILE A 363 4.74 12.39 -20.18
N ASP A 364 6.04 12.52 -20.39
CA ASP A 364 6.65 12.69 -21.70
C ASP A 364 6.80 11.38 -22.48
N GLY A 365 6.98 10.28 -21.75
CA GLY A 365 6.98 8.92 -22.26
C GLY A 365 5.59 8.41 -22.61
N ASP A 366 5.58 7.24 -23.26
CA ASP A 366 4.39 6.40 -23.29
C ASP A 366 4.26 5.70 -21.92
N PRO A 367 3.20 5.94 -21.13
CA PRO A 367 3.13 5.47 -19.75
C PRO A 367 3.07 3.94 -19.75
N GLY A 368 4.19 3.30 -19.46
CA GLY A 368 4.25 1.87 -19.15
C GLY A 368 4.83 0.98 -20.24
N SER A 369 5.06 1.44 -21.45
CA SER A 369 5.85 0.65 -22.39
C SER A 369 7.24 1.25 -22.52
N GLY A 370 8.27 0.43 -22.67
CA GLY A 370 9.59 0.89 -23.14
C GLY A 370 9.56 1.42 -24.59
N GLY A 371 8.55 2.21 -24.94
CA GLY A 371 8.17 2.66 -26.28
C GLY A 371 7.41 1.64 -27.13
N ASP A 372 7.23 0.40 -26.65
CA ASP A 372 6.80 -0.75 -27.47
C ASP A 372 5.42 -1.36 -27.13
N GLY A 373 4.63 -0.70 -26.29
CA GLY A 373 3.36 -1.21 -25.74
C GLY A 373 3.46 -2.39 -24.77
N LEU A 374 4.65 -2.97 -24.52
CA LEU A 374 4.78 -4.28 -23.86
C LEU A 374 5.78 -4.34 -22.71
N THR A 375 6.69 -3.36 -22.61
CA THR A 375 7.80 -3.39 -21.64
C THR A 375 7.49 -2.58 -20.39
N PHE A 376 7.22 -3.27 -19.28
CA PHE A 376 6.95 -2.68 -17.96
C PHE A 376 8.06 -3.02 -16.96
N PRO A 377 8.36 -2.16 -15.96
CA PRO A 377 9.32 -2.49 -14.91
C PRO A 377 8.86 -3.66 -14.02
N VAL A 378 7.55 -3.81 -13.85
CA VAL A 378 6.89 -4.90 -13.11
C VAL A 378 5.61 -5.27 -13.87
N TYR A 379 5.25 -6.56 -13.88
CA TYR A 379 3.99 -7.05 -14.41
C TYR A 379 3.05 -7.41 -13.25
N SER A 380 2.12 -6.50 -12.92
CA SER A 380 1.19 -6.69 -11.80
C SER A 380 0.01 -7.58 -12.22
N THR A 381 -0.65 -8.17 -11.22
CA THR A 381 -1.83 -9.01 -11.46
C THR A 381 -2.94 -8.21 -12.16
N GLN A 382 -3.42 -8.73 -13.30
CA GLN A 382 -4.57 -8.14 -14.01
C GLN A 382 -5.79 -9.06 -13.90
N GLN A 383 -6.96 -8.50 -13.63
CA GLN A 383 -8.21 -9.25 -13.49
C GLN A 383 -9.40 -8.37 -13.87
N SER A 384 -10.62 -8.92 -13.83
CA SER A 384 -11.83 -8.13 -14.06
C SER A 384 -11.87 -6.87 -13.19
N GLY A 385 -12.07 -5.72 -13.84
CA GLY A 385 -12.02 -4.41 -13.19
C GLY A 385 -10.66 -3.70 -13.31
N SER A 386 -9.57 -4.41 -13.60
CA SER A 386 -8.28 -3.79 -13.94
C SER A 386 -8.42 -2.93 -15.20
N SER A 387 -7.67 -1.83 -15.25
CA SER A 387 -7.58 -0.98 -16.44
C SER A 387 -6.16 -0.44 -16.64
N GLY A 388 -5.88 0.08 -17.83
CA GLY A 388 -4.64 0.77 -18.16
C GLY A 388 -3.66 -0.01 -19.05
N PRO A 389 -2.42 0.48 -19.17
CA PRO A 389 -1.44 0.00 -20.17
C PRO A 389 -1.11 -1.49 -20.10
N GLN A 390 -1.08 -2.09 -18.91
CA GLN A 390 -0.84 -3.53 -18.77
C GLN A 390 -2.02 -4.36 -19.27
N VAL A 391 -3.26 -3.88 -19.11
CA VAL A 391 -4.43 -4.52 -19.73
C VAL A 391 -4.36 -4.42 -21.25
N SER A 392 -3.96 -3.28 -21.80
CA SER A 392 -3.72 -3.13 -23.24
C SER A 392 -2.64 -4.10 -23.74
N ALA A 393 -1.59 -4.33 -22.95
CA ALA A 393 -0.57 -5.32 -23.25
C ALA A 393 -1.12 -6.75 -23.21
N VAL A 394 -1.93 -7.11 -22.21
CA VAL A 394 -2.64 -8.40 -22.15
C VAL A 394 -3.49 -8.61 -23.42
N GLN A 395 -4.33 -7.63 -23.75
CA GLN A 395 -5.22 -7.69 -24.93
C GLN A 395 -4.40 -7.79 -26.22
N THR A 396 -3.29 -7.06 -26.33
CA THR A 396 -2.37 -7.12 -27.48
C THR A 396 -1.72 -8.49 -27.62
N LEU A 397 -1.17 -9.04 -26.53
CA LEU A 397 -0.50 -10.34 -26.52
C LEU A 397 -1.47 -11.50 -26.80
N LEU A 398 -2.70 -11.43 -26.27
CA LEU A 398 -3.76 -12.40 -26.55
C LEU A 398 -4.20 -12.35 -28.01
N THR A 399 -4.40 -11.16 -28.56
CA THR A 399 -4.77 -10.96 -29.97
C THR A 399 -3.69 -11.49 -30.91
N ALA A 400 -2.41 -11.20 -30.61
CA ALA A 400 -1.28 -11.71 -31.37
C ALA A 400 -1.25 -13.26 -31.39
N GLN A 401 -1.67 -13.88 -30.28
CA GLN A 401 -1.78 -15.33 -30.11
C GLN A 401 -3.14 -15.91 -30.56
N LYS A 402 -3.96 -15.13 -31.27
CA LYS A 402 -5.24 -15.53 -31.87
C LYS A 402 -6.38 -15.81 -30.90
N TYR A 403 -6.26 -15.36 -29.65
CA TYR A 403 -7.40 -15.25 -28.74
C TYR A 403 -8.21 -13.98 -29.04
N GLN A 404 -9.43 -13.90 -28.49
CA GLN A 404 -10.37 -12.81 -28.75
C GLN A 404 -10.69 -12.01 -27.47
N PRO A 405 -9.78 -11.14 -27.01
CA PRO A 405 -9.98 -10.38 -25.78
C PRO A 405 -10.93 -9.18 -25.92
N GLY A 406 -11.42 -8.91 -27.13
CA GLY A 406 -12.17 -7.70 -27.48
C GLY A 406 -11.26 -6.63 -28.08
N THR A 407 -11.70 -5.37 -28.01
CA THR A 407 -10.91 -4.20 -28.42
C THR A 407 -9.70 -4.04 -27.49
N VAL A 408 -8.57 -3.56 -28.02
CA VAL A 408 -7.43 -3.15 -27.19
C VAL A 408 -7.70 -1.74 -26.64
N ASP A 409 -8.55 -1.68 -25.62
CA ASP A 409 -9.03 -0.45 -24.98
C ASP A 409 -8.43 -0.25 -23.58
N GLY A 410 -7.62 -1.20 -23.10
CA GLY A 410 -7.06 -1.16 -21.76
C GLY A 410 -8.08 -1.40 -20.66
N GLN A 411 -9.23 -2.00 -20.96
CA GLN A 411 -10.25 -2.37 -19.97
C GLN A 411 -10.38 -3.89 -19.84
N PHE A 412 -10.20 -4.43 -18.63
CA PHE A 412 -10.26 -5.87 -18.42
C PHE A 412 -11.73 -6.31 -18.26
N GLY A 413 -12.43 -6.31 -19.39
CA GLY A 413 -13.84 -6.69 -19.47
C GLY A 413 -14.05 -8.20 -19.58
N ALA A 414 -15.32 -8.61 -19.72
CA ALA A 414 -15.71 -10.01 -19.83
C ALA A 414 -15.02 -10.75 -20.98
N ALA A 415 -14.88 -10.10 -22.15
CA ALA A 415 -14.19 -10.67 -23.30
C ALA A 415 -12.70 -10.92 -23.01
N THR A 416 -12.02 -9.98 -22.35
CA THR A 416 -10.62 -10.15 -21.94
C THR A 416 -10.48 -11.28 -20.93
N LYS A 417 -11.37 -11.37 -19.93
CA LYS A 417 -11.40 -12.49 -18.98
C LYS A 417 -11.56 -13.83 -19.68
N SER A 418 -12.53 -13.97 -20.58
CA SER A 418 -12.75 -15.21 -21.32
C SER A 418 -11.55 -15.59 -22.19
N ALA A 419 -10.90 -14.61 -22.83
CA ALA A 419 -9.68 -14.85 -23.60
C ALA A 419 -8.50 -15.30 -22.72
N VAL A 420 -8.35 -14.72 -21.52
CA VAL A 420 -7.35 -15.16 -20.53
C VAL A 420 -7.63 -16.59 -20.08
N GLN A 421 -8.88 -16.93 -19.77
CA GLN A 421 -9.25 -18.30 -19.38
C GLN A 421 -8.96 -19.32 -20.48
N ALA A 422 -9.26 -18.97 -21.74
CA ALA A 422 -8.94 -19.81 -22.89
C ALA A 422 -7.42 -20.01 -23.03
N PHE A 423 -6.65 -18.93 -22.97
CA PHE A 423 -5.19 -18.99 -23.00
C PHE A 423 -4.62 -19.85 -21.87
N GLN A 424 -5.09 -19.65 -20.63
CA GLN A 424 -4.66 -20.43 -19.47
C GLN A 424 -4.95 -21.91 -19.66
N LYS A 425 -6.17 -22.26 -20.12
CA LYS A 425 -6.55 -23.64 -20.40
C LYS A 425 -5.63 -24.29 -21.42
N ASP A 426 -5.34 -23.61 -22.53
CA ASP A 426 -4.46 -24.13 -23.58
C ASP A 426 -3.01 -24.31 -23.10
N ARG A 427 -2.57 -23.50 -22.13
CA ARG A 427 -1.24 -23.60 -21.50
C ARG A 427 -1.22 -24.48 -20.25
N SER A 428 -2.33 -25.14 -19.91
CA SER A 428 -2.48 -25.92 -18.67
C SER A 428 -2.14 -25.10 -17.40
N LEU A 429 -2.41 -23.80 -17.45
CA LEU A 429 -2.41 -22.91 -16.30
C LEU A 429 -3.80 -22.96 -15.65
N GLY A 430 -3.90 -22.65 -14.34
CA GLY A 430 -5.20 -22.51 -13.68
C GLY A 430 -6.06 -21.50 -14.44
N ALA A 431 -7.23 -21.92 -14.93
CA ALA A 431 -8.10 -21.10 -15.81
C ALA A 431 -9.02 -20.16 -15.01
N ASP A 432 -8.44 -19.41 -14.08
CA ASP A 432 -9.14 -18.47 -13.19
C ASP A 432 -9.52 -17.14 -13.87
N GLY A 433 -8.96 -16.85 -15.04
CA GLY A 433 -9.14 -15.59 -15.76
C GLY A 433 -8.32 -14.43 -15.20
N ILE A 434 -7.34 -14.72 -14.35
CA ILE A 434 -6.45 -13.75 -13.70
C ILE A 434 -5.06 -13.83 -14.34
N VAL A 435 -4.55 -12.70 -14.81
CA VAL A 435 -3.19 -12.59 -15.35
C VAL A 435 -2.21 -12.31 -14.21
N GLY A 436 -1.88 -13.35 -13.46
CA GLY A 436 -0.79 -13.32 -12.48
C GLY A 436 0.58 -13.63 -13.09
N PRO A 437 1.66 -13.75 -12.27
CA PRO A 437 3.04 -13.92 -12.75
C PRO A 437 3.24 -15.08 -13.73
N LYS A 438 2.57 -16.23 -13.51
CA LYS A 438 2.64 -17.40 -14.40
C LYS A 438 2.03 -17.10 -15.78
N THR A 439 0.84 -16.50 -15.80
CA THR A 439 0.14 -16.12 -17.02
C THR A 439 0.93 -15.06 -17.79
N TRP A 440 1.46 -14.05 -17.10
CA TRP A 440 2.35 -13.03 -17.69
C TRP A 440 3.59 -13.65 -18.33
N THR A 441 4.28 -14.54 -17.61
CA THR A 441 5.47 -15.22 -18.11
C THR A 441 5.17 -15.99 -19.40
N ALA A 442 4.05 -16.72 -19.43
CA ALA A 442 3.63 -17.48 -20.61
C ALA A 442 3.19 -16.59 -21.78
N LEU A 443 2.50 -15.47 -21.52
CA LEU A 443 2.09 -14.51 -22.55
C LEU A 443 3.30 -13.82 -23.18
N LEU A 444 4.23 -13.33 -22.36
CA LEU A 444 5.40 -12.57 -22.80
C LEU A 444 6.42 -13.43 -23.53
N SER A 445 6.56 -14.71 -23.17
CA SER A 445 7.55 -15.63 -23.77
C SER A 445 7.06 -16.32 -25.05
N ALA A 446 5.81 -16.13 -25.44
CA ALA A 446 5.20 -16.79 -26.60
C ALA A 446 5.94 -16.50 -27.91
N GLY A 447 5.96 -17.48 -28.82
CA GLY A 447 6.56 -17.37 -30.15
C GLY A 447 7.79 -18.24 -30.35
N SER A 448 8.69 -17.80 -31.24
CA SER A 448 9.88 -18.54 -31.65
C SER A 448 10.85 -18.80 -30.49
N THR A 449 11.60 -19.90 -30.54
CA THR A 449 12.50 -20.35 -29.46
C THR A 449 13.97 -20.39 -29.90
N PRO A 450 14.57 -19.26 -30.34
CA PRO A 450 15.97 -19.23 -30.75
C PRO A 450 16.89 -19.49 -29.57
N LEU A 451 18.08 -20.05 -29.84
CA LEU A 451 19.13 -20.13 -28.82
C LEU A 451 19.63 -18.71 -28.49
N LEU A 452 19.42 -18.26 -27.26
CA LEU A 452 19.96 -16.98 -26.77
C LEU A 452 21.05 -17.22 -25.74
N LYS A 453 22.08 -16.39 -25.79
CA LYS A 453 23.22 -16.37 -24.87
C LYS A 453 23.85 -14.98 -24.82
N GLN A 454 24.77 -14.74 -23.90
CA GLN A 454 25.49 -13.47 -23.81
C GLN A 454 26.05 -13.03 -25.18
N GLY A 455 25.79 -11.77 -25.55
CA GLY A 455 26.10 -11.20 -26.86
C GLY A 455 24.97 -11.31 -27.90
N SER A 456 23.90 -12.05 -27.62
CA SER A 456 22.68 -12.02 -28.47
C SER A 456 22.00 -10.66 -28.37
N THR A 457 21.31 -10.23 -29.43
CA THR A 457 20.60 -8.94 -29.46
C THR A 457 19.24 -9.02 -30.17
N GLY A 458 18.44 -7.97 -30.03
CA GLY A 458 17.20 -7.76 -30.76
C GLY A 458 15.93 -8.21 -30.02
N GLU A 459 14.82 -8.25 -30.75
CA GLU A 459 13.49 -8.54 -30.19
C GLU A 459 13.36 -9.86 -29.44
N PRO A 460 14.00 -10.98 -29.84
CA PRO A 460 13.99 -12.21 -29.04
C PRO A 460 14.59 -12.03 -27.64
N VAL A 461 15.63 -11.20 -27.49
CA VAL A 461 16.25 -10.89 -26.20
C VAL A 461 15.33 -10.00 -25.38
N LYS A 462 14.71 -8.99 -25.99
CA LYS A 462 13.75 -8.13 -25.30
C LYS A 462 12.56 -8.93 -24.76
N ARG A 463 12.05 -9.85 -25.58
CA ARG A 463 10.99 -10.80 -25.19
C ARG A 463 11.42 -11.67 -23.99
N LEU A 464 12.64 -12.20 -24.01
CA LEU A 464 13.20 -12.93 -22.88
C LEU A 464 13.27 -12.06 -21.61
N GLN A 465 13.80 -10.84 -21.71
CA GLN A 465 13.96 -9.92 -20.57
C GLN A 465 12.61 -9.57 -19.93
N ARG A 466 11.57 -9.35 -20.73
CA ARG A 466 10.19 -9.17 -20.24
C ARG A 466 9.67 -10.42 -19.50
N ALA A 467 9.83 -11.59 -20.10
CA ALA A 467 9.37 -12.84 -19.50
C ALA A 467 10.11 -13.17 -18.18
N LEU A 468 11.42 -12.90 -18.11
CA LEU A 468 12.21 -13.03 -16.88
C LEU A 468 11.75 -12.05 -15.81
N THR A 469 11.42 -10.81 -16.18
CA THR A 469 10.87 -9.82 -15.25
C THR A 469 9.58 -10.32 -14.60
N ALA A 470 8.67 -10.88 -15.40
CA ALA A 470 7.44 -11.49 -14.88
C ALA A 470 7.70 -12.73 -14.01
N ALA A 471 8.60 -13.63 -14.44
CA ALA A 471 8.84 -14.90 -13.76
C ALA A 471 9.59 -14.76 -12.42
N LEU A 472 10.49 -13.78 -12.33
CA LEU A 472 11.34 -13.54 -11.17
C LEU A 472 10.76 -12.50 -10.21
N GLY A 473 9.76 -11.73 -10.64
CA GLY A 473 9.22 -10.60 -9.87
C GLY A 473 10.24 -9.48 -9.65
N THR A 474 11.32 -9.45 -10.42
CA THR A 474 12.40 -8.45 -10.33
C THR A 474 12.71 -7.92 -11.73
N THR A 475 12.92 -6.61 -11.84
CA THR A 475 13.10 -5.94 -13.14
C THR A 475 14.39 -6.39 -13.82
N VAL A 476 14.25 -6.91 -15.04
CA VAL A 476 15.37 -7.09 -15.98
C VAL A 476 15.20 -6.05 -17.08
N ASN A 477 16.19 -5.15 -17.24
CA ASN A 477 16.13 -4.10 -18.26
C ASN A 477 15.91 -4.73 -19.64
N ALA A 478 14.80 -4.38 -20.30
CA ALA A 478 14.42 -4.95 -21.59
C ALA A 478 14.97 -4.10 -22.75
N ASP A 479 16.30 -3.99 -22.80
CA ASP A 479 17.04 -3.23 -23.81
C ASP A 479 17.32 -4.01 -25.11
N GLY A 480 16.93 -5.30 -25.15
CA GLY A 480 17.22 -6.18 -26.27
C GLY A 480 18.69 -6.57 -26.40
N SER A 481 19.51 -6.37 -25.37
CA SER A 481 20.92 -6.75 -25.33
C SER A 481 21.19 -7.79 -24.24
N PHE A 482 21.63 -8.99 -24.65
CA PHE A 482 21.90 -10.06 -23.69
C PHE A 482 23.28 -9.83 -23.05
N GLY A 483 23.32 -8.97 -22.05
CA GLY A 483 24.50 -8.66 -21.24
C GLY A 483 24.60 -9.47 -19.93
N PRO A 484 25.57 -9.14 -19.06
CA PRO A 484 25.78 -9.84 -17.79
C PRO A 484 24.56 -9.86 -16.84
N ALA A 485 23.74 -8.80 -16.84
CA ALA A 485 22.50 -8.75 -16.06
C ALA A 485 21.46 -9.75 -16.57
N THR A 486 21.33 -9.91 -17.89
CA THR A 486 20.44 -10.92 -18.50
C THR A 486 20.96 -12.33 -18.26
N ASP A 487 22.27 -12.58 -18.35
CA ASP A 487 22.88 -13.88 -17.99
C ASP A 487 22.58 -14.25 -16.54
N THR A 488 22.75 -13.30 -15.61
CA THR A 488 22.42 -13.47 -14.19
C THR A 488 20.95 -13.83 -13.98
N ALA A 489 20.03 -13.12 -14.66
CA ALA A 489 18.60 -13.41 -14.58
C ALA A 489 18.26 -14.79 -15.16
N VAL A 490 18.86 -15.19 -16.28
CA VAL A 490 18.67 -16.52 -16.88
C VAL A 490 19.16 -17.63 -15.94
N ARG A 491 20.35 -17.49 -15.35
CA ARG A 491 20.88 -18.47 -14.39
C ARG A 491 20.02 -18.56 -13.13
N THR A 492 19.54 -17.43 -12.62
CA THR A 492 18.60 -17.38 -11.49
C THR A 492 17.31 -18.13 -11.83
N TYR A 493 16.74 -17.87 -13.01
CA TYR A 493 15.55 -18.57 -13.49
C TYR A 493 15.79 -20.07 -13.63
N GLN A 494 16.86 -20.49 -14.32
CA GLN A 494 17.22 -21.90 -14.47
C GLN A 494 17.39 -22.60 -13.11
N THR A 495 18.07 -21.95 -12.16
CA THR A 495 18.30 -22.47 -10.81
C THR A 495 16.99 -22.67 -10.06
N THR A 496 16.16 -21.63 -10.00
CA THR A 496 14.88 -21.68 -9.27
C THR A 496 13.88 -22.66 -9.89
N ARG A 497 13.99 -22.91 -11.21
CA ARG A 497 13.10 -23.82 -11.96
C ARG A 497 13.69 -25.22 -12.12
N LYS A 498 14.85 -25.49 -11.49
CA LYS A 498 15.56 -26.77 -11.50
C LYS A 498 15.87 -27.26 -12.93
N LEU A 499 16.27 -26.33 -13.80
CA LEU A 499 16.75 -26.60 -15.15
C LEU A 499 18.28 -26.72 -15.16
N GLY A 500 18.87 -27.16 -16.29
CA GLY A 500 20.31 -27.06 -16.49
C GLY A 500 20.77 -25.61 -16.44
N VAL A 501 21.70 -25.27 -15.53
CA VAL A 501 22.16 -23.89 -15.29
C VAL A 501 23.38 -23.58 -16.15
N ASP A 502 23.14 -23.29 -17.42
CA ASP A 502 24.19 -23.00 -18.41
C ASP A 502 24.24 -21.52 -18.84
N GLY A 503 23.25 -20.71 -18.44
CA GLY A 503 23.12 -19.30 -18.86
C GLY A 503 22.65 -19.13 -20.31
N GLN A 504 22.25 -20.23 -20.96
CA GLN A 504 21.73 -20.23 -22.33
C GLN A 504 20.22 -20.48 -22.32
N VAL A 505 19.49 -19.75 -23.16
CA VAL A 505 18.06 -19.94 -23.34
C VAL A 505 17.85 -20.83 -24.55
N GLY A 506 17.97 -22.14 -24.32
CA GLY A 506 17.65 -23.20 -25.27
C GLY A 506 16.21 -23.70 -25.14
N PRO A 507 15.86 -24.82 -25.81
CA PRO A 507 14.49 -25.36 -25.84
C PRO A 507 13.86 -25.57 -24.46
N ALA A 508 14.60 -26.15 -23.50
CA ALA A 508 14.08 -26.41 -22.15
C ALA A 508 13.76 -25.13 -21.38
N THR A 509 14.59 -24.08 -21.51
CA THR A 509 14.35 -22.79 -20.85
C THR A 509 13.14 -22.08 -21.46
N TRP A 510 13.02 -22.09 -22.80
CA TRP A 510 11.86 -21.53 -23.48
C TRP A 510 10.57 -22.27 -23.14
N GLU A 511 10.59 -23.60 -23.14
CA GLU A 511 9.43 -24.42 -22.77
C GLU A 511 8.98 -24.13 -21.34
N ALA A 512 9.92 -23.98 -20.39
CA ALA A 512 9.57 -23.60 -19.03
C ALA A 512 8.89 -22.23 -18.96
N LEU A 513 9.45 -21.21 -19.65
CA LEU A 513 8.85 -19.87 -19.70
C LEU A 513 7.46 -19.88 -20.34
N GLN A 514 7.30 -20.58 -21.46
CA GLN A 514 6.03 -20.64 -22.20
C GLN A 514 4.93 -21.42 -21.46
N ASN A 515 5.31 -22.27 -20.51
CA ASN A 515 4.43 -22.95 -19.56
C ASN A 515 4.25 -22.18 -18.24
N GLY A 516 4.74 -20.93 -18.15
CA GLY A 516 4.55 -20.05 -17.01
C GLY A 516 5.22 -20.52 -15.71
N LYS A 517 6.37 -21.19 -15.81
CA LYS A 517 7.11 -21.72 -14.64
C LYS A 517 7.90 -20.67 -13.86
#